data_AF-A0A917EWU7-F1
#
_entry.id   AF-A0A917EWU7-F1
#
_cell.length_a   1.000
_cell.length_b   1.000
_cell.length_c   1.000
_cell.angle_alpha   90.00
_cell.angle_beta   90.00
_cell.angle_gamma   90.00
#
_symmetry.space_group_name_H-M   'P 1'
#
loop_
_entity.id
_entity.type
_entity.pdbx_description
1 polymer ?
#
loop_
_entity_poly.entity_id
_entity_poly.type
_entity_poly.pdbx_seq_one_letter_code
_entity_poly.pdbx_strand_id
1 'polypeptide(L)'
;MFVDSRPGHEEVRWGEVDDPHELLDVPLDGSTGIRSAQPIYCVCTHAKHDQCCAVRGRPVALALVEQFGDLVWECSHLGGDRFAGTMAIFPEGLYFGRADDVDAAQIVHDYRAGRVDERFFRGRSSLSHAVQAAQHFARTHFGDDRLSSFSPLGERTVPGALAGQIEVDLATTPDSSGVVRVVVAETLSEPLLSTCAATRFGRVREFELVSLTFS
;
A
#
# COMPACT_ATOMS: atom_id res chain seq x y z
N MET A 1 0.41 19.23 3.06
CA MET A 1 -0.62 18.18 2.85
C MET A 1 -0.72 17.31 4.09
N PHE A 2 -1.94 17.03 4.54
CA PHE A 2 -2.24 16.06 5.60
C PHE A 2 -3.12 14.95 5.01
N VAL A 3 -2.87 13.70 5.41
CA VAL A 3 -3.66 12.54 4.97
C VAL A 3 -3.98 11.65 6.17
N ASP A 4 -5.26 11.32 6.34
CA ASP A 4 -5.69 10.21 7.21
C ASP A 4 -6.07 9.03 6.31
N SER A 5 -5.39 7.90 6.50
CA SER A 5 -5.61 6.67 5.72
C SER A 5 -6.27 5.58 6.54
N ARG A 6 -6.75 5.86 7.75
CA ARG A 6 -7.46 4.85 8.57
C ARG A 6 -8.79 4.49 7.90
N PRO A 7 -9.19 3.20 7.89
CA PRO A 7 -10.48 2.78 7.35
C PRO A 7 -11.64 3.57 7.96
N GLY A 8 -12.49 4.17 7.12
CA GLY A 8 -13.63 5.00 7.53
C GLY A 8 -13.31 6.46 7.84
N HIS A 9 -12.03 6.86 7.80
CA HIS A 9 -11.56 8.23 8.06
C HIS A 9 -10.77 8.81 6.88
N GLU A 10 -10.82 8.17 5.72
CA GLU A 10 -10.01 8.50 4.56
C GLU A 10 -10.22 9.95 4.10
N GLU A 11 -9.20 10.79 4.26
CA GLU A 11 -9.26 12.20 3.91
C GLU A 11 -7.89 12.74 3.48
N VAL A 12 -7.90 13.66 2.52
CA VAL A 12 -6.76 14.49 2.12
C VAL A 12 -7.08 15.95 2.42
N ARG A 13 -6.12 16.67 3.01
CA ARG A 13 -6.19 18.11 3.25
C ARG A 13 -4.97 18.83 2.68
N TRP A 14 -5.22 19.96 2.02
CA TRP A 14 -4.20 20.81 1.42
C TRP A 14 -4.02 22.12 2.18
N GLY A 15 -2.81 22.62 2.16
CA GLY A 15 -2.44 23.90 2.74
C GLY A 15 -1.09 24.31 2.22
N GLU A 16 -0.85 25.61 2.25
CA GLU A 16 0.38 26.27 1.81
C GLU A 16 0.87 27.16 2.94
N VAL A 17 2.18 27.36 2.98
CA VAL A 17 2.86 28.29 3.89
C VAL A 17 3.80 29.15 3.07
N ASP A 18 3.99 30.41 3.46
CA ASP A 18 4.90 31.32 2.77
C ASP A 18 6.36 31.12 3.24
N ASP A 19 6.54 30.66 4.49
CA ASP A 19 7.84 30.30 5.09
C ASP A 19 7.86 28.82 5.52
N PRO A 20 8.83 28.00 5.07
CA PRO A 20 8.98 26.62 5.52
C PRO A 20 9.04 26.42 7.04
N HIS A 21 9.48 27.43 7.82
CA HIS A 21 9.49 27.38 9.27
C HIS A 21 8.08 27.28 9.88
N GLU A 22 7.05 27.79 9.19
CA GLU A 22 5.66 27.69 9.63
C GLU A 22 5.16 26.25 9.66
N LEU A 23 5.75 25.34 8.85
CA LEU A 23 5.42 23.91 8.88
C LEU A 23 5.68 23.26 10.25
N LEU A 24 6.55 23.84 11.08
CA LEU A 24 6.85 23.34 12.41
C LEU A 24 5.68 23.54 13.39
N ASP A 25 4.82 24.52 13.13
CA ASP A 25 3.69 24.89 13.98
C ASP A 25 2.35 24.36 13.44
N VAL A 26 2.33 23.74 12.26
CA VAL A 26 1.12 23.17 11.66
C VAL A 26 0.63 21.97 12.48
N PRO A 27 -0.61 21.99 13.00
CA PRO A 27 -1.22 20.83 13.65
C PRO A 27 -1.34 19.63 12.69
N LEU A 28 -0.79 18.49 13.10
CA LEU A 28 -0.87 17.22 12.36
C LEU A 28 -2.04 16.34 12.82
N ASP A 29 -3.08 16.93 13.39
CA ASP A 29 -4.29 16.25 13.86
C ASP A 29 -5.46 16.30 12.85
N GLY A 30 -5.21 16.84 11.66
CA GLY A 30 -6.21 17.02 10.61
C GLY A 30 -7.10 18.26 10.77
N SER A 31 -6.85 19.11 11.77
CA SER A 31 -7.59 20.38 11.95
C SER A 31 -7.24 21.45 10.92
N THR A 32 -6.10 21.30 10.23
CA THR A 32 -5.54 22.31 9.33
C THR A 32 -5.67 21.92 7.87
N GLY A 33 -5.86 22.92 7.01
CA GLY A 33 -5.96 22.76 5.56
C GLY A 33 -7.39 22.56 5.04
N ILE A 34 -7.52 22.65 3.73
CA ILE A 34 -8.76 22.52 2.97
C ILE A 34 -8.92 21.07 2.53
N ARG A 35 -10.06 20.46 2.85
CA ARG A 35 -10.39 19.11 2.40
C ARG A 35 -10.44 19.04 0.87
N SER A 36 -9.80 18.02 0.31
CA SER A 36 -9.93 17.66 -1.11
C SER A 36 -10.70 16.35 -1.27
N ALA A 37 -11.55 16.30 -2.29
CA ALA A 37 -12.20 15.07 -2.75
C ALA A 37 -11.37 14.34 -3.83
N GLN A 38 -10.29 14.96 -4.31
CA GLN A 38 -9.43 14.36 -5.32
C GLN A 38 -8.37 13.46 -4.67
N PRO A 39 -8.10 12.28 -5.24
CA PRO A 39 -7.02 11.42 -4.80
C PRO A 39 -5.66 12.04 -5.15
N ILE A 40 -4.61 11.48 -4.56
CA ILE A 40 -3.22 11.86 -4.85
C ILE A 40 -2.46 10.62 -5.30
N TYR A 41 -1.73 10.76 -6.40
CA TYR A 41 -0.89 9.70 -6.96
C TYR A 41 0.57 10.06 -6.74
N CYS A 42 1.18 9.48 -5.71
CA CYS A 42 2.59 9.70 -5.39
C CYS A 42 3.47 8.65 -6.08
N VAL A 43 4.56 9.07 -6.70
CA VAL A 43 5.55 8.18 -7.33
C VAL A 43 6.92 8.44 -6.72
N CYS A 44 7.58 7.39 -6.25
CA CYS A 44 8.93 7.51 -5.71
C CYS A 44 9.93 7.74 -6.86
N THR A 45 10.59 8.90 -6.88
CA THR A 45 11.66 9.22 -7.85
C THR A 45 13.00 9.53 -7.16
N HIS A 46 13.10 9.19 -5.87
CA HIS A 46 14.26 9.51 -5.05
C HIS A 46 15.48 8.65 -5.42
N ALA A 47 16.57 9.30 -5.85
CA ALA A 47 17.79 8.63 -6.29
C ALA A 47 18.79 8.32 -5.16
N LYS A 48 18.77 9.08 -4.06
CA LYS A 48 19.85 9.03 -3.05
C LYS A 48 19.84 7.74 -2.23
N HIS A 49 18.65 7.20 -1.94
CA HIS A 49 18.51 5.95 -1.20
C HIS A 49 18.75 4.73 -2.11
N ASP A 50 18.14 4.75 -3.30
CA ASP A 50 18.33 3.74 -4.32
C ASP A 50 18.12 4.35 -5.72
N GLN A 51 19.10 4.18 -6.61
CA GLN A 51 19.05 4.69 -7.98
C GLN A 51 17.92 4.03 -8.79
N CYS A 52 17.53 2.80 -8.47
CA CYS A 52 16.50 2.07 -9.20
C CYS A 52 15.13 2.76 -9.10
N CYS A 53 14.81 3.40 -7.97
CA CYS A 53 13.58 4.16 -7.82
C CYS A 53 13.57 5.41 -8.70
N ALA A 54 14.68 6.13 -8.83
CA ALA A 54 14.76 7.27 -9.74
C ALA A 54 14.72 6.87 -11.23
N VAL A 55 15.37 5.75 -11.58
CA VAL A 55 15.42 5.27 -12.98
C VAL A 55 14.06 4.74 -13.42
N ARG A 56 13.37 3.96 -12.59
CA ARG A 56 12.07 3.35 -12.94
C ARG A 56 10.88 4.23 -12.61
N GLY A 57 10.96 5.04 -11.55
CA GLY A 57 9.86 5.88 -11.09
C GLY A 57 9.64 7.13 -11.94
N ARG A 58 10.68 7.71 -12.55
CA ARG A 58 10.50 8.92 -13.39
C ARG A 58 9.64 8.67 -14.64
N PRO A 59 9.86 7.59 -15.43
CA PRO A 59 8.95 7.24 -16.51
C PRO A 59 7.50 7.05 -16.05
N VAL A 60 7.31 6.38 -14.91
CA VAL A 60 5.98 6.20 -14.27
C VAL A 60 5.32 7.55 -13.96
N ALA A 61 6.06 8.47 -13.31
CA ALA A 61 5.54 9.79 -12.97
C ALA A 61 5.15 10.60 -14.21
N LEU A 62 5.99 10.58 -15.26
CA LEU A 62 5.71 11.28 -16.52
C LEU A 62 4.46 10.74 -17.21
N ALA A 63 4.32 9.42 -17.31
CA ALA A 63 3.16 8.78 -17.92
C ALA A 63 1.85 9.11 -17.16
N LEU A 64 1.91 9.18 -15.82
CA LEU A 64 0.76 9.58 -15.02
C LEU A 64 0.43 11.06 -15.17
N VAL A 65 1.43 11.95 -15.20
CA VAL A 65 1.21 13.40 -15.37
C VAL A 65 0.50 13.69 -16.68
N GLU A 66 0.84 12.97 -17.76
CA GLU A 66 0.18 13.12 -19.07
C GLU A 66 -1.33 12.86 -19.02
N GLN A 67 -1.79 11.96 -18.14
CA GLN A 67 -3.19 11.57 -18.05
C GLN A 67 -3.96 12.19 -16.88
N PHE A 68 -3.27 12.48 -15.76
CA PHE A 68 -3.90 12.86 -14.50
C PHE A 68 -3.45 14.23 -13.96
N GLY A 69 -2.49 14.88 -14.63
CA GLY A 69 -2.07 16.26 -14.35
C GLY A 69 -1.63 16.48 -12.90
N ASP A 70 -2.16 17.54 -12.29
CA ASP A 70 -1.76 18.04 -10.96
C ASP A 70 -2.07 17.10 -9.78
N LEU A 71 -2.73 15.97 -10.04
CA LEU A 71 -2.95 14.92 -9.04
C LEU A 71 -1.70 14.05 -8.79
N VAL A 72 -0.70 14.15 -9.66
CA VAL A 72 0.51 13.32 -9.63
C VAL A 72 1.65 14.07 -8.97
N TRP A 73 2.30 13.42 -8.01
CA TRP A 73 3.38 14.00 -7.22
C TRP A 73 4.60 13.08 -7.23
N GLU A 74 5.75 13.63 -7.57
CA GLU A 74 7.02 13.00 -7.24
C GLU A 74 7.26 13.09 -5.74
N CYS A 75 7.65 11.98 -5.11
CA CYS A 75 7.86 11.93 -3.67
C CYS A 75 9.20 11.29 -3.28
N SER A 76 9.53 11.45 -2.00
CA SER A 76 10.67 10.80 -1.38
C SER A 76 10.44 9.28 -1.25
N HIS A 77 11.40 8.59 -0.63
CA HIS A 77 11.41 7.13 -0.60
C HIS A 77 10.18 6.53 0.11
N LEU A 78 9.41 5.72 -0.62
CA LEU A 78 8.19 5.03 -0.13
C LEU A 78 8.45 3.64 0.49
N GLY A 79 9.70 3.17 0.54
CA GLY A 79 10.00 1.79 0.92
C GLY A 79 9.81 0.80 -0.22
N GLY A 80 10.55 -0.32 -0.14
CA GLY A 80 10.45 -1.42 -1.09
C GLY A 80 11.17 -1.17 -2.42
N ASP A 81 12.42 -0.71 -2.37
CA ASP A 81 13.23 -0.43 -3.58
C ASP A 81 13.38 -1.66 -4.49
N ARG A 82 13.40 -2.88 -3.94
CA ARG A 82 13.32 -4.12 -4.74
C ARG A 82 12.10 -4.19 -5.67
N PHE A 83 11.10 -3.36 -5.45
CA PHE A 83 9.89 -3.18 -6.25
C PHE A 83 9.85 -1.83 -6.96
N ALA A 84 11.01 -1.23 -7.27
CA ALA A 84 11.12 0.07 -7.93
C ALA A 84 10.15 0.23 -9.12
N GLY A 85 9.68 1.46 -9.31
CA GLY A 85 8.35 1.71 -9.86
C GLY A 85 7.30 1.72 -8.74
N THR A 86 7.66 2.27 -7.57
CA THR A 86 6.77 2.29 -6.39
C THR A 86 5.87 3.51 -6.42
N MET A 87 4.60 3.27 -6.10
CA MET A 87 3.55 4.29 -6.07
C MET A 87 2.80 4.21 -4.74
N ALA A 88 2.25 5.33 -4.30
CA ALA A 88 1.27 5.39 -3.23
C ALA A 88 0.04 6.18 -3.71
N ILE A 89 -1.15 5.68 -3.40
CA ILE A 89 -2.42 6.34 -3.69
C ILE A 89 -3.11 6.72 -2.37
N PHE A 90 -3.47 8.00 -2.25
CA PHE A 90 -4.21 8.57 -1.12
C PHE A 90 -5.62 8.99 -1.55
N PRO A 91 -6.62 8.97 -0.65
CA PRO A 91 -6.49 8.93 0.81
C PRO A 91 -6.30 7.55 1.45
N GLU A 92 -6.61 6.45 0.76
CA GLU A 92 -6.65 5.10 1.38
C GLU A 92 -5.27 4.59 1.82
N GLY A 93 -4.19 5.18 1.33
CA GLY A 93 -2.82 4.81 1.69
C GLY A 93 -2.42 3.47 1.07
N LEU A 94 -2.75 3.28 -0.20
CA LEU A 94 -2.48 2.06 -0.96
C LEU A 94 -1.11 2.13 -1.59
N TYR A 95 -0.30 1.08 -1.40
CA TYR A 95 1.05 1.01 -1.94
C TYR A 95 1.09 0.04 -3.10
N PHE A 96 1.84 0.43 -4.13
CA PHE A 96 2.10 -0.40 -5.31
C PHE A 96 3.60 -0.44 -5.60
N GLY A 97 4.03 -1.43 -6.36
CA GLY A 97 5.40 -1.56 -6.82
C GLY A 97 5.49 -2.36 -8.11
N ARG A 98 6.67 -2.31 -8.73
CA ARG A 98 6.96 -2.90 -10.04
C ARG A 98 6.17 -2.29 -11.20
N ALA A 99 5.58 -1.11 -11.01
CA ALA A 99 4.92 -0.42 -12.10
C ALA A 99 5.96 0.09 -13.11
N ASP A 100 5.62 -0.01 -14.39
CA ASP A 100 6.26 0.72 -15.47
C ASP A 100 5.32 1.82 -16.02
N ASP A 101 5.75 2.47 -17.10
CA ASP A 101 5.02 3.56 -17.75
C ASP A 101 3.69 3.12 -18.37
N VAL A 102 3.51 1.83 -18.69
CA VAL A 102 2.26 1.26 -19.21
C VAL A 102 1.34 0.86 -18.05
N ASP A 103 1.88 0.19 -17.04
CA ASP A 103 1.12 -0.35 -15.91
C ASP A 103 0.53 0.75 -15.01
N ALA A 104 1.23 1.87 -14.85
CA ALA A 104 0.86 2.92 -13.91
C ALA A 104 -0.53 3.51 -14.15
N ALA A 105 -0.87 3.78 -15.41
CA ALA A 105 -2.20 4.30 -15.76
C ALA A 105 -3.30 3.29 -15.45
N GLN A 106 -3.04 2.00 -15.74
CA GLN A 106 -3.98 0.92 -15.46
C GLN A 106 -4.23 0.77 -13.95
N ILE A 107 -3.17 0.84 -13.12
CA ILE A 107 -3.30 0.84 -11.65
C ILE A 107 -4.24 1.96 -11.17
N VAL A 108 -4.09 3.17 -11.70
CA VAL A 108 -4.95 4.32 -11.34
C VAL A 108 -6.39 4.12 -11.82
N HIS A 109 -6.60 3.55 -13.01
CA HIS A 109 -7.93 3.24 -13.51
C HIS A 109 -8.63 2.17 -12.67
N ASP A 110 -7.93 1.10 -12.28
CA ASP A 110 -8.48 0.07 -11.40
C ASP A 110 -8.80 0.63 -10.02
N TYR A 111 -7.93 1.46 -9.44
CA TYR A 111 -8.20 2.17 -8.20
C TYR A 111 -9.48 3.01 -8.30
N ARG A 112 -9.64 3.82 -9.36
CA ARG A 112 -10.85 4.63 -9.58
C ARG A 112 -12.11 3.79 -9.75
N ALA A 113 -11.97 2.54 -10.21
CA ALA A 113 -13.05 1.57 -10.31
C ALA A 113 -13.27 0.77 -9.02
N GLY A 114 -12.58 1.12 -7.93
CA GLY A 114 -12.67 0.43 -6.64
C GLY A 114 -12.05 -0.96 -6.65
N ARG A 115 -11.02 -1.19 -7.47
CA ARG A 115 -10.31 -2.46 -7.62
C ARG A 115 -8.81 -2.31 -7.37
N VAL A 116 -8.13 -3.43 -7.12
CA VAL A 116 -6.67 -3.51 -7.00
C VAL A 116 -6.13 -4.68 -7.81
N ASP A 117 -5.00 -4.49 -8.47
CA ASP A 117 -4.28 -5.57 -9.15
C ASP A 117 -3.17 -6.13 -8.24
N GLU A 118 -3.36 -7.37 -7.78
CA GLU A 118 -2.43 -8.08 -6.88
C GLU A 118 -1.01 -8.28 -7.46
N ARG A 119 -0.81 -8.11 -8.77
CA ARG A 119 0.54 -8.14 -9.37
C ARG A 119 1.40 -6.96 -8.90
N PHE A 120 0.77 -5.82 -8.65
CA PHE A 120 1.42 -4.58 -8.26
C PHE A 120 1.15 -4.19 -6.82
N PHE A 121 0.00 -4.60 -6.27
CA PHE A 121 -0.46 -4.19 -4.96
C PHE A 121 0.48 -4.69 -3.85
N ARG A 122 0.82 -3.78 -2.94
CA ARG A 122 1.69 -4.01 -1.79
C ARG A 122 0.97 -3.76 -0.46
N GLY A 123 -0.35 -3.60 -0.51
CA GLY A 123 -1.21 -3.43 0.64
C GLY A 123 -1.45 -1.98 1.07
N ARG A 124 -1.99 -1.82 2.28
CA ARG A 124 -2.50 -0.56 2.82
C ARG A 124 -1.73 -0.16 4.08
N SER A 125 -1.27 1.10 4.15
CA SER A 125 -0.40 1.59 5.23
C SER A 125 -0.98 1.48 6.64
N SER A 126 -2.31 1.53 6.75
CA SER A 126 -3.02 1.45 8.03
C SER A 126 -3.19 0.02 8.56
N LEU A 127 -2.75 -1.00 7.83
CA LEU A 127 -2.96 -2.41 8.16
C LEU A 127 -1.63 -3.11 8.50
N SER A 128 -1.67 -4.14 9.36
CA SER A 128 -0.50 -4.97 9.64
C SER A 128 -0.08 -5.76 8.39
N HIS A 129 1.18 -6.21 8.33
CA HIS A 129 1.61 -7.07 7.22
C HIS A 129 0.85 -8.40 7.16
N ALA A 130 0.47 -8.97 8.31
CA ALA A 130 -0.30 -10.22 8.36
C ALA A 130 -1.72 -10.02 7.81
N VAL A 131 -2.38 -8.91 8.14
CA VAL A 131 -3.69 -8.56 7.55
C VAL A 131 -3.56 -8.38 6.03
N GLN A 132 -2.53 -7.67 5.55
CA GLN A 132 -2.31 -7.48 4.13
C GLN A 132 -2.05 -8.81 3.40
N ALA A 133 -1.26 -9.71 3.99
CA ALA A 133 -1.05 -11.06 3.46
C ALA A 133 -2.34 -11.88 3.43
N ALA A 134 -3.14 -11.82 4.50
CA ALA A 134 -4.43 -12.49 4.55
C ALA A 134 -5.40 -11.98 3.46
N GLN A 135 -5.45 -10.67 3.23
CA GLN A 135 -6.22 -10.07 2.13
C GLN A 135 -5.73 -10.57 0.77
N HIS A 136 -4.41 -10.59 0.53
CA HIS A 136 -3.84 -11.11 -0.71
C HIS A 136 -4.27 -12.56 -0.99
N PHE A 137 -4.16 -13.44 0.02
CA PHE A 137 -4.59 -14.84 -0.13
C PHE A 137 -6.09 -14.99 -0.37
N ALA A 138 -6.93 -14.21 0.33
CA ALA A 138 -8.37 -14.21 0.12
C ALA A 138 -8.75 -13.73 -1.29
N ARG A 139 -8.19 -12.62 -1.76
CA ARG A 139 -8.41 -12.07 -3.10
C ARG A 139 -8.03 -13.07 -4.19
N THR A 140 -6.85 -13.68 -4.05
CA THR A 140 -6.37 -14.70 -4.99
C THR A 140 -7.26 -15.94 -4.99
N HIS A 141 -7.71 -16.40 -3.81
CA HIS A 141 -8.54 -17.59 -3.68
C HIS A 141 -9.95 -17.40 -4.28
N PHE A 142 -10.59 -16.26 -4.01
CA PHE A 142 -11.96 -15.99 -4.44
C PHE A 142 -12.06 -15.27 -5.79
N GLY A 143 -10.95 -14.73 -6.32
CA GLY A 143 -10.94 -13.92 -7.54
C GLY A 143 -11.67 -12.59 -7.39
N ASP A 144 -11.74 -12.03 -6.18
CA ASP A 144 -12.39 -10.74 -5.89
C ASP A 144 -11.35 -9.65 -5.66
N ASP A 145 -11.20 -8.77 -6.64
CA ASP A 145 -10.22 -7.69 -6.69
C ASP A 145 -10.74 -6.36 -6.14
N ARG A 146 -11.97 -6.32 -5.63
CA ARG A 146 -12.59 -5.07 -5.15
C ARG A 146 -11.92 -4.57 -3.87
N LEU A 147 -11.49 -3.31 -3.84
CA LEU A 147 -10.85 -2.69 -2.69
C LEU A 147 -11.71 -2.79 -1.41
N SER A 148 -13.03 -2.73 -1.57
CA SER A 148 -14.00 -2.84 -0.47
C SER A 148 -14.17 -4.25 0.09
N SER A 149 -13.70 -5.28 -0.60
CA SER A 149 -13.77 -6.67 -0.12
C SER A 149 -12.67 -6.95 0.91
N PHE A 150 -12.91 -7.94 1.77
CA PHE A 150 -11.91 -8.42 2.74
C PHE A 150 -11.46 -7.37 3.76
N SER A 151 -12.39 -6.54 4.25
CA SER A 151 -12.11 -5.65 5.38
C SER A 151 -11.77 -6.47 6.64
N PRO A 152 -10.72 -6.10 7.40
CA PRO A 152 -10.35 -6.84 8.60
C PRO A 152 -11.38 -6.69 9.71
N LEU A 153 -11.76 -7.81 10.31
CA LEU A 153 -12.63 -7.91 11.48
C LEU A 153 -11.85 -8.15 12.76
N GLY A 154 -10.66 -8.77 12.67
CA GLY A 154 -9.76 -8.99 13.79
C GLY A 154 -8.49 -9.73 13.40
N GLU A 155 -7.47 -9.59 14.22
CA GLU A 155 -6.17 -10.25 14.10
C GLU A 155 -5.76 -10.79 15.47
N ARG A 156 -5.24 -12.03 15.53
CA ARG A 156 -4.76 -12.64 16.77
C ARG A 156 -3.64 -13.65 16.51
N THR A 157 -2.67 -13.70 17.41
CA THR A 157 -1.66 -14.77 17.42
C THR A 157 -2.33 -16.10 17.75
N VAL A 158 -1.98 -17.17 17.04
CA VAL A 158 -2.53 -18.51 17.30
C VAL A 158 -1.82 -19.14 18.51
N PRO A 159 -2.53 -19.43 19.63
CA PRO A 159 -1.90 -20.03 20.80
C PRO A 159 -1.42 -21.46 20.53
N GLY A 160 -0.18 -21.78 20.92
CA GLY A 160 0.36 -23.14 20.79
C GLY A 160 0.75 -23.56 19.37
N ALA A 161 0.60 -22.68 18.38
CA ALA A 161 1.12 -22.90 17.03
C ALA A 161 2.66 -22.74 16.99
N LEU A 162 3.28 -23.21 15.90
CA LEU A 162 4.65 -22.85 15.57
C LEU A 162 4.78 -21.32 15.57
N ALA A 163 5.88 -20.79 16.12
CA ALA A 163 6.08 -19.36 16.27
C ALA A 163 5.86 -18.61 14.95
N GLY A 164 5.07 -17.52 14.98
CA GLY A 164 4.81 -16.68 13.82
C GLY A 164 3.47 -16.89 13.11
N GLN A 165 2.60 -17.81 13.59
CA GLN A 165 1.25 -17.95 13.05
C GLN A 165 0.27 -16.90 13.59
N ILE A 166 -0.42 -16.24 12.65
CA ILE A 166 -1.39 -15.18 12.90
C ILE A 166 -2.69 -15.55 12.19
N GLU A 167 -3.79 -15.50 12.92
CA GLU A 167 -5.14 -15.69 12.40
C GLU A 167 -5.79 -14.32 12.18
N VAL A 168 -6.34 -14.12 10.99
CA VAL A 168 -7.02 -12.91 10.56
C VAL A 168 -8.43 -13.28 10.13
N ASP A 169 -9.43 -12.64 10.73
CA ASP A 169 -10.82 -12.70 10.29
C ASP A 169 -11.09 -11.52 9.34
N LEU A 170 -11.64 -11.80 8.15
CA LEU A 170 -11.94 -10.83 7.11
C LEU A 170 -13.44 -10.92 6.74
N ALA A 171 -14.11 -9.80 6.53
CA ALA A 171 -15.45 -9.79 5.95
C ALA A 171 -15.37 -10.10 4.44
N THR A 172 -16.25 -10.92 3.87
CA THR A 172 -16.19 -11.17 2.41
C THR A 172 -16.47 -9.92 1.60
N THR A 173 -17.58 -9.24 1.91
CA THR A 173 -17.97 -7.95 1.32
C THR A 173 -18.56 -7.04 2.40
N PRO A 174 -18.66 -5.72 2.18
CA PRO A 174 -19.19 -4.78 3.18
C PRO A 174 -20.61 -5.13 3.65
N ASP A 175 -21.44 -5.68 2.77
CA ASP A 175 -22.86 -5.91 3.02
C ASP A 175 -23.18 -7.36 3.46
N SER A 176 -22.16 -8.21 3.59
CA SER A 176 -22.33 -9.63 3.92
C SER A 176 -21.86 -9.94 5.33
N SER A 177 -22.57 -10.85 6.00
CA SER A 177 -22.14 -11.42 7.29
C SER A 177 -21.10 -12.54 7.14
N GLY A 178 -20.67 -12.85 5.92
CA GLY A 178 -19.72 -13.93 5.66
C GLY A 178 -18.32 -13.58 6.16
N VAL A 179 -17.68 -14.52 6.85
CA VAL A 179 -16.34 -14.35 7.41
C VAL A 179 -15.39 -15.32 6.72
N VAL A 180 -14.30 -14.78 6.19
CA VAL A 180 -13.13 -15.55 5.76
C VAL A 180 -12.12 -15.53 6.89
N ARG A 181 -11.78 -16.69 7.41
CA ARG A 181 -10.69 -16.85 8.35
C ARG A 181 -9.45 -17.30 7.61
N VAL A 182 -8.37 -16.54 7.75
CA VAL A 182 -7.08 -16.84 7.12
C VAL A 182 -6.02 -16.97 8.20
N VAL A 183 -5.30 -18.07 8.21
CA VAL A 183 -4.12 -18.25 9.04
C VAL A 183 -2.89 -18.12 8.16
N VAL A 184 -2.02 -17.19 8.51
CA VAL A 184 -0.73 -16.97 7.85
C VAL A 184 0.41 -17.26 8.81
N ALA A 185 1.53 -17.76 8.29
CA ALA A 185 2.78 -17.93 9.03
C ALA A 185 3.80 -16.91 8.53
N GLU A 186 4.36 -16.11 9.44
CA GLU A 186 5.52 -15.26 9.12
C GLU A 186 6.77 -16.13 8.95
N THR A 187 7.41 -16.01 7.80
CA THR A 187 8.69 -16.65 7.48
C THR A 187 9.72 -15.61 7.04
N LEU A 188 10.96 -16.03 6.91
CA LEU A 188 12.04 -15.20 6.36
C LEU A 188 12.48 -15.79 5.03
N SER A 189 12.53 -14.93 4.01
CA SER A 189 13.02 -15.29 2.67
C SER A 189 14.42 -15.89 2.74
N GLU A 190 14.84 -16.58 1.68
CA GLU A 190 16.26 -16.77 1.44
C GLU A 190 16.98 -15.42 1.30
N PRO A 191 18.28 -15.33 1.66
CA PRO A 191 19.00 -14.06 1.66
C PRO A 191 19.03 -13.45 0.25
N LEU A 192 18.66 -12.17 0.16
CA LEU A 192 18.59 -11.42 -1.09
C LEU A 192 19.15 -10.01 -0.92
N LEU A 193 19.43 -9.36 -2.04
CA LEU A 193 19.75 -7.93 -2.08
C LEU A 193 18.42 -7.17 -2.27
N SER A 194 18.01 -6.43 -1.23
CA SER A 194 16.69 -5.78 -1.18
C SER A 194 16.65 -4.39 -1.80
N THR A 195 17.81 -3.86 -2.20
CA THR A 195 18.00 -2.57 -2.87
C THR A 195 19.11 -2.74 -3.92
N CYS A 196 19.13 -1.92 -4.96
CA CYS A 196 20.15 -1.97 -6.01
C CYS A 196 21.53 -1.51 -5.52
N ALA A 197 21.58 -0.76 -4.42
CA ALA A 197 22.82 -0.37 -3.75
C ALA A 197 23.28 -1.39 -2.68
N ALA A 198 22.48 -2.41 -2.36
CA ALA A 198 22.80 -3.37 -1.32
C ALA A 198 24.03 -4.20 -1.72
N THR A 199 25.02 -4.25 -0.82
CA THR A 199 26.21 -5.10 -0.93
C THR A 199 26.19 -6.27 0.05
N ARG A 200 25.16 -6.31 0.92
CA ARG A 200 24.97 -7.36 1.93
C ARG A 200 23.63 -8.04 1.70
N PHE A 201 23.64 -9.36 1.71
CA PHE A 201 22.42 -10.15 1.69
C PHE A 201 21.68 -10.02 3.02
N GLY A 202 20.39 -9.75 2.94
CA GLY A 202 19.47 -9.75 4.07
C GLY A 202 18.29 -10.67 3.78
N ARG A 203 17.60 -11.11 4.83
CA ARG A 203 16.32 -11.81 4.67
C ARG A 203 15.19 -10.80 4.83
N VAL A 204 14.12 -10.97 4.07
CA VAL A 204 12.90 -10.15 4.21
C VAL A 204 11.79 -11.01 4.78
N ARG A 205 10.85 -10.36 5.47
CA ARG A 205 9.64 -11.03 5.97
C ARG A 205 8.78 -11.45 4.79
N GLU A 206 8.28 -12.68 4.87
CA GLU A 206 7.34 -13.29 3.96
C GLU A 206 6.19 -13.90 4.76
N PHE A 207 5.06 -14.15 4.11
CA PHE A 207 3.90 -14.77 4.73
C PHE A 207 3.45 -15.93 3.87
N GLU A 208 3.26 -17.08 4.51
CA GLU A 208 2.76 -18.30 3.86
C GLU A 208 1.34 -18.59 4.33
N LEU A 209 0.49 -19.05 3.43
CA LEU A 209 -0.86 -19.48 3.75
C LEU A 209 -0.83 -20.82 4.50
N VAL A 210 -1.29 -20.82 5.75
CA VAL A 210 -1.46 -22.05 6.54
C VAL A 210 -2.84 -22.64 6.30
N SER A 211 -3.87 -21.81 6.36
CA SER A 211 -5.25 -22.22 6.07
C SER A 211 -6.12 -21.03 5.68
N LEU A 212 -7.17 -21.32 4.92
CA LEU A 212 -8.23 -20.38 4.57
C LEU A 212 -9.57 -21.11 4.68
N THR A 213 -10.48 -20.59 5.49
CA THR A 213 -11.82 -21.15 5.67
C THR A 213 -12.88 -20.06 5.55
N PHE A 214 -14.07 -20.44 5.09
CA PHE A 214 -15.21 -19.56 4.95
C PHE A 214 -16.34 -20.05 5.85
N SER A 215 -16.96 -19.13 6.59
CA SER A 215 -18.08 -19.38 7.51
C SER A 215 -19.17 -18.35 7.37
#